data_AF-A0A921BM73-F1
#
_entry.id   AF-A0A921BM73-F1
#
_cell.length_a   1.000
_cell.length_b   1.000
_cell.length_c   1.000
_cell.angle_alpha   90.00
_cell.angle_beta   90.00
_cell.angle_gamma   90.00
#
_symmetry.space_group_name_H-M   'P 1'
#
loop_
_entity.id
_entity.type
_entity.pdbx_description
1 polymer ?
#
loop_
_entity_poly.entity_id
_entity_poly.type
_entity_poly.pdbx_seq_one_letter_code
_entity_poly.pdbx_strand_id
1 'polypeptide(L)'
;MDLHDLARDRGSMELAVQRMAGLPALTLSISSDVLYPLPQQEAIRDAIRAAGGRCDHHVIKSPDGHDGFLLATREVGSYLADFLQEVESS
;
A
#
# COMPACT_ATOMS: atom_id res chain seq x y z
N MET A 1 3.75 11.61 -11.65
CA MET A 1 2.39 11.19 -11.29
C MET A 1 1.74 12.32 -10.50
N ASP A 2 1.99 13.57 -10.88
CA ASP A 2 2.06 14.65 -9.87
C ASP A 2 0.87 15.62 -9.94
N LEU A 3 -0.01 15.40 -10.92
CA LEU A 3 -1.21 16.20 -11.14
C LEU A 3 -2.47 15.57 -10.51
N HIS A 4 -2.36 14.33 -10.03
CA HIS A 4 -3.46 13.63 -9.38
C HIS A 4 -3.52 14.01 -7.90
N ASP A 5 -4.52 14.81 -7.55
CA ASP A 5 -4.83 15.16 -6.17
C ASP A 5 -6.03 14.33 -5.68
N LEU A 6 -5.81 13.47 -4.68
CA LEU A 6 -6.86 12.63 -4.09
C LEU A 6 -7.92 13.46 -3.35
N ALA A 7 -7.56 14.63 -2.81
CA ALA A 7 -8.47 15.50 -2.06
C ALA A 7 -9.42 16.30 -2.97
N ARG A 8 -9.09 16.43 -4.26
CA ARG A 8 -9.92 17.17 -5.24
C ARG A 8 -11.36 16.66 -5.23
N ASP A 9 -12.30 17.57 -5.01
CA ASP A 9 -13.75 17.31 -4.89
C ASP A 9 -14.15 16.33 -3.76
N ARG A 10 -13.26 16.07 -2.79
CA ARG A 10 -13.50 15.19 -1.64
C ARG A 10 -13.32 15.89 -0.28
N GLY A 11 -13.03 17.19 -0.29
CA GLY A 11 -12.94 18.05 0.90
C GLY A 11 -11.52 18.10 1.47
N SER A 12 -10.99 16.97 1.92
CA SER A 12 -9.61 16.86 2.41
C SER A 12 -9.02 15.49 2.07
N MET A 13 -7.71 15.33 2.29
CA MET A 13 -7.03 14.06 2.10
C MET A 13 -7.58 13.01 3.08
N GLU A 14 -7.84 13.39 4.32
CA GLU A 14 -8.39 12.53 5.37
C GLU A 14 -9.79 12.04 4.99
N LEU A 15 -10.67 12.94 4.52
CA LEU A 15 -12.00 12.58 4.05
C LEU A 15 -11.96 11.69 2.80
N ALA A 16 -10.98 11.91 1.92
CA ALA A 16 -10.79 11.05 0.75
C ALA A 16 -10.39 9.63 1.17
N VAL A 17 -9.43 9.48 2.08
CA VAL A 17 -8.97 8.19 2.60
C VAL A 17 -10.05 7.49 3.42
N GLN A 18 -10.82 8.23 4.22
CA GLN A 18 -11.90 7.67 5.04
C GLN A 18 -12.97 6.94 4.23
N ARG A 19 -13.21 7.35 2.98
CA ARG A 19 -14.12 6.64 2.06
C ARG A 19 -13.66 5.22 1.72
N MET A 20 -12.36 4.94 1.83
CA MET A 20 -11.75 3.63 1.57
C MET A 20 -11.50 2.83 2.86
N ALA A 21 -11.63 3.44 4.04
CA ALA A 21 -11.24 2.82 5.32
C ALA A 21 -11.99 1.53 5.66
N GLY A 22 -13.18 1.31 5.10
CA GLY A 22 -13.92 0.05 5.27
C GLY A 22 -13.36 -1.14 4.48
N LEU A 23 -12.39 -0.92 3.59
CA LEU A 23 -11.75 -1.98 2.81
C LEU A 23 -10.43 -2.41 3.47
N PRO A 24 -10.13 -3.71 3.53
CA PRO A 24 -8.81 -4.16 3.91
C PRO A 24 -7.79 -3.74 2.84
N ALA A 25 -6.61 -3.32 3.26
CA ALA A 25 -5.53 -2.90 2.37
C ALA A 25 -4.20 -3.57 2.70
N LEU A 26 -3.40 -3.81 1.67
CA LEU A 26 -2.02 -4.28 1.78
C LEU A 26 -1.13 -3.32 1.00
N THR A 27 -0.03 -2.88 1.62
CA THR A 27 1.04 -2.13 0.95
C THR A 27 2.33 -2.94 0.99
N LEU A 28 3.09 -2.91 -0.11
CA LEU A 28 4.39 -3.57 -0.20
C LEU A 28 5.45 -2.53 -0.61
N SER A 29 6.65 -2.64 -0.05
CA SER A 29 7.80 -1.84 -0.47
C SER A 29 8.94 -2.73 -0.95
N ILE A 30 9.63 -2.30 -2.00
CA ILE A 30 10.92 -2.88 -2.37
C ILE A 30 12.01 -2.03 -1.73
N SER A 31 12.95 -2.67 -1.03
CA SER A 31 13.98 -1.98 -0.24
C SER A 31 14.88 -1.04 -1.05
N SER A 32 15.01 -1.29 -2.36
CA SER A 32 15.83 -0.49 -3.28
C SER A 32 15.02 0.44 -4.18
N ASP A 33 13.69 0.53 -4.01
CA ASP A 33 12.86 1.41 -4.83
C ASP A 33 13.18 2.89 -4.54
N VAL A 34 13.60 3.60 -5.58
CA VAL A 34 13.90 5.03 -5.53
C VAL A 34 12.77 5.89 -6.12
N LEU A 35 11.85 5.30 -6.89
CA LEU A 35 10.71 5.99 -7.48
C LEU A 35 9.59 6.14 -6.44
N TYR A 36 9.31 5.07 -5.70
CA TYR A 36 8.32 5.03 -4.62
C TYR A 36 8.93 4.42 -3.35
N PRO A 37 9.77 5.18 -2.65
CA PRO A 37 10.54 4.67 -1.52
C PRO A 37 9.65 4.29 -0.34
N LEU A 38 10.16 3.40 0.50
CA LEU A 38 9.50 2.83 1.67
C LEU A 38 8.66 3.84 2.50
N PRO A 39 9.19 5.04 2.87
CA PRO A 39 8.42 5.98 3.67
C PRO A 39 7.10 6.44 3.03
N GLN A 40 7.01 6.45 1.69
CA GLN A 40 5.76 6.80 1.00
C GLN A 40 4.69 5.72 1.19
N GLN A 41 5.08 4.44 1.21
CA GLN A 41 4.13 3.34 1.38
C GLN A 41 3.71 3.19 2.84
N GLU A 42 4.62 3.48 3.76
CA GLU A 42 4.28 3.65 5.18
C GLU A 42 3.31 4.81 5.40
N ALA A 43 3.47 5.94 4.69
CA ALA A 43 2.53 7.05 4.78
C ALA A 43 1.12 6.67 4.29
N ILE A 44 1.01 5.85 3.24
CA ILE A 44 -0.30 5.30 2.80
C ILE A 44 -0.90 4.40 3.89
N ARG A 45 -0.12 3.46 4.44
CA ARG A 45 -0.55 2.59 5.55
C ARG A 45 -1.06 3.42 6.73
N ASP A 46 -0.30 4.42 7.14
CA ASP A 46 -0.60 5.24 8.30
C ASP A 46 -1.83 6.13 8.06
N ALA A 47 -2.00 6.67 6.86
CA ALA A 47 -3.20 7.41 6.49
C ALA A 47 -4.47 6.53 6.57
N ILE A 48 -4.42 5.30 6.06
CA ILE A 48 -5.55 4.36 6.12
C ILE A 48 -5.86 3.99 7.58
N ARG A 49 -4.83 3.67 8.38
CA ARG A 49 -4.99 3.34 9.80
C ARG A 49 -5.54 4.50 10.61
N ALA A 50 -5.07 5.72 10.36
CA ALA A 50 -5.58 6.94 10.99
C ALA A 50 -7.06 7.19 10.67
N ALA A 51 -7.51 6.79 9.48
CA ALA A 51 -8.92 6.85 9.09
C ALA A 51 -9.78 5.70 9.68
N GLY A 52 -9.21 4.84 10.53
CA GLY A 52 -9.89 3.71 11.16
C GLY A 52 -9.92 2.43 10.32
N GLY A 53 -9.21 2.40 9.18
CA GLY A 53 -9.13 1.24 8.31
C GLY A 53 -8.02 0.25 8.68
N ARG A 54 -8.13 -0.96 8.15
CA ARG A 54 -7.07 -1.97 8.26
C ARG A 54 -6.11 -1.84 7.07
N CYS A 55 -4.82 -1.65 7.36
CA CYS A 55 -3.78 -1.72 6.35
C CYS A 55 -2.53 -2.41 6.88
N ASP A 56 -2.06 -3.45 6.19
CA ASP A 56 -0.79 -4.12 6.49
C ASP A 56 0.33 -3.66 5.55
N HIS A 57 1.57 -3.82 6.00
CA HIS A 57 2.75 -3.37 5.29
C HIS A 57 3.91 -4.36 5.43
N HIS A 58 4.51 -4.73 4.29
CA HIS A 58 5.71 -5.56 4.24
C HIS A 58 6.78 -4.97 3.34
N VAL A 59 8.04 -5.24 3.68
CA VAL A 59 9.21 -4.80 2.92
C VAL A 59 9.91 -6.01 2.32
N ILE A 60 10.00 -6.04 1.00
CA ILE A 60 10.71 -7.06 0.23
C ILE A 60 12.11 -6.56 -0.05
N LYS A 61 13.11 -7.37 0.33
CA LYS A 61 14.50 -7.08 0.03
C LYS A 61 14.82 -7.54 -1.39
N SER A 62 14.97 -6.60 -2.30
CA SER A 62 15.42 -6.86 -3.68
C SER A 62 16.33 -5.72 -4.15
N PRO A 63 17.32 -6.00 -5.01
CA PRO A 63 18.19 -4.99 -5.63
C PRO A 63 17.58 -4.35 -6.89
N ASP A 64 16.40 -4.80 -7.34
CA ASP A 64 15.86 -4.51 -8.67
C ASP A 64 15.11 -3.16 -8.76
N GLY A 65 15.22 -2.33 -7.71
CA GLY A 65 14.54 -1.05 -7.63
C GLY A 65 13.03 -1.21 -7.70
N HIS A 66 12.40 -0.31 -8.44
CA HIS A 66 10.94 -0.32 -8.63
C HIS A 66 10.46 -1.64 -9.25
N ASP A 67 11.15 -2.17 -10.24
CA ASP A 67 10.74 -3.41 -10.94
C ASP A 67 10.79 -4.65 -10.03
N GLY A 68 11.30 -4.53 -8.80
CA GLY A 68 11.25 -5.59 -7.80
C GLY A 68 9.83 -6.09 -7.51
N PHE A 69 8.77 -5.28 -7.70
CA PHE A 69 7.39 -5.78 -7.54
C PHE A 69 6.99 -6.79 -8.62
N LEU A 70 7.61 -6.73 -9.80
CA LEU A 70 7.42 -7.70 -10.88
C LEU A 70 8.35 -8.90 -10.73
N LEU A 71 9.60 -8.65 -10.33
CA LEU A 71 10.67 -9.65 -10.34
C LEU A 71 10.73 -10.50 -9.07
N ALA A 72 10.39 -9.95 -7.91
CA ALA A 72 10.27 -10.70 -6.65
C ALA A 72 8.90 -11.41 -6.55
N THR A 73 8.50 -12.08 -7.62
CA THR A 73 7.15 -12.65 -7.78
C THR A 73 6.78 -13.62 -6.66
N ARG A 74 7.76 -14.37 -6.14
CA ARG A 74 7.53 -15.34 -5.06
C ARG A 74 7.17 -14.64 -3.75
N GLU A 75 7.96 -13.64 -3.35
CA GLU A 75 7.76 -12.88 -2.12
C GLU A 75 6.47 -12.05 -2.21
N VAL A 76 6.27 -11.32 -3.31
CA VAL A 76 5.02 -10.58 -3.56
C VAL A 76 3.82 -11.52 -3.53
N GLY A 77 3.92 -12.66 -4.22
CA GLY A 77 2.85 -13.66 -4.29
C GLY A 77 2.51 -14.25 -2.93
N SER A 78 3.50 -14.49 -2.05
CA SER A 78 3.25 -14.99 -0.69
C SER A 78 2.43 -13.99 0.13
N TYR A 79 2.86 -12.73 0.20
CA TYR A 79 2.14 -11.71 0.97
C TYR A 79 0.74 -11.45 0.41
N LEU A 80 0.60 -11.47 -0.92
CA LEU A 80 -0.70 -11.30 -1.57
C LEU A 80 -1.64 -12.48 -1.28
N ALA A 81 -1.13 -13.72 -1.35
CA ALA A 81 -1.93 -14.91 -1.06
C ALA A 81 -2.43 -14.93 0.38
N ASP A 82 -1.55 -14.65 1.36
CA ASP A 82 -1.91 -14.58 2.77
C ASP A 82 -3.00 -13.51 3.02
N PHE A 83 -2.83 -12.33 2.42
CA PHE A 83 -3.82 -11.25 2.51
C PHE A 83 -5.17 -11.63 1.90
N LEU A 84 -5.18 -12.22 0.71
CA LEU A 84 -6.42 -12.64 0.05
C LEU A 84 -7.14 -13.72 0.84
N GLN A 85 -6.42 -14.70 1.37
CA GLN A 85 -7.00 -15.75 2.21
C GLN A 85 -7.68 -15.17 3.46
N GLU A 86 -7.06 -14.18 4.11
CA GLU A 86 -7.64 -13.51 5.27
C GLU A 86 -8.91 -12.74 4.92
N VAL A 87 -8.89 -11.99 3.82
CA VAL A 87 -10.04 -11.20 3.35
C VAL A 87 -11.20 -12.09 2.93
N GLU A 88 -10.94 -13.22 2.28
CA GLU A 88 -11.98 -14.20 1.90
C GLU A 88 -12.60 -14.92 3.11
N SER A 89 -11.89 -14.98 4.23
CA SER A 89 -12.34 -15.64 5.46
C SER A 89 -13.08 -14.70 6.43
N SER A 90 -13.14 -13.40 6.12
CA SER A 90 -13.75 -12.35 6.95
C SER A 90 -15.18 -12.03 6.54
#